data_AF-A0A077LCT0-F1
#
_entry.id   AF-A0A077LCT0-F1
#
_cell.length_a   1.000
_cell.length_b   1.000
_cell.length_c   1.000
_cell.angle_alpha   90.00
_cell.angle_beta   90.00
_cell.angle_gamma   90.00
#
_symmetry.space_group_name_H-M   'P 1'
#
loop_
_entity.id
_entity.type
_entity.pdbx_description
1 polymer ?
#
loop_
_entity_poly.entity_id
_entity_poly.type
_entity_poly.pdbx_seq_one_letter_code
_entity_poly.pdbx_strand_id
1 'polypeptide(L)'
;MRIGVIQMDQNRASPLRKLNGFWRVDGISEVHPAEKGLKIGFVLSRLRDDYTDPNDGSARLDMAPELLVLNPRWINDLTPGSVWENGACVSKPEWLGRSLSVDTSQAKKLPFSTATQINGKWTAKGIAAADFLPKKDYHYLFATYYTLAPVSGDAQFKWMVIPHSELFRFYSAVSGRVAKNVLRGDLGELVDLSVNTEIDPVTIVERVKLKESEAKFFGRIKASKSFADEIFKINKRITLINIENRRTGARAALALEANFPFAGQTNLSVSGVPMLLANEPAIFAMQIHHCTYPLGFSSLVVKSAGDRAGGGSPDESGKGYVGFNVPGHDPDDEDDEIADTPADADLKRVEISQVSSLFPQDAEISIEYQRSWKHTTNTASYVSEKVDIDGLTFGDGDHRASSQHMVGVDDFKDEPPPPARQLKDFFEMLHHFEKRIKDKNWLIRSVAINGSIPIDPNELENAVLFITALPMLANKKRRWHIIAEEGNVRTRQLACIEVQSARANRYFYILEVELKDNEPGQCTLLVRRRDFKKISLDDFTSLLKLTCYKNRWPDFENDTWEKSKQQALADRFSSAHVSRKLHHPKNRLGWSDSLTTSILEWLKSALPVDTNQA
;
A
#
# COMPACT_ATOMS: atom_id res chain seq x y z
N MET A 1 -24.06 -13.04 -8.77
CA MET A 1 -22.73 -13.66 -8.65
C MET A 1 -21.75 -12.58 -8.16
N ARG A 2 -21.40 -12.54 -6.87
CA ARG A 2 -20.43 -11.56 -6.36
C ARG A 2 -19.01 -12.04 -6.71
N ILE A 3 -18.27 -11.15 -7.36
CA ILE A 3 -16.90 -11.28 -7.85
C ILE A 3 -15.99 -11.59 -6.65
N GLY A 4 -15.03 -12.50 -6.82
CA GLY A 4 -13.95 -12.68 -5.86
C GLY A 4 -13.02 -11.47 -5.97
N VAL A 5 -13.26 -10.46 -5.14
CA VAL A 5 -12.21 -9.50 -4.81
C VAL A 5 -11.18 -10.28 -4.00
N ILE A 6 -9.91 -10.22 -4.36
CA ILE A 6 -8.84 -10.80 -3.55
C ILE A 6 -8.15 -9.64 -2.84
N GLN A 7 -8.07 -9.64 -1.52
CA GLN A 7 -7.37 -8.58 -0.81
C GLN A 7 -5.92 -9.04 -0.66
N MET A 8 -5.07 -8.64 -1.60
CA MET A 8 -3.67 -9.05 -1.67
C MET A 8 -2.77 -7.83 -1.52
N ASP A 9 -2.41 -7.48 -0.29
CA ASP A 9 -1.21 -6.66 -0.01
C ASP A 9 0.10 -7.48 -0.17
N GLN A 10 0.03 -8.64 -0.84
CA GLN A 10 0.86 -9.83 -0.56
C GLN A 10 1.57 -10.40 -1.79
N ASN A 11 1.73 -9.59 -2.85
CA ASN A 11 2.29 -10.05 -4.11
C ASN A 11 3.82 -10.03 -4.08
N ARG A 12 4.45 -11.03 -4.72
CA ARG A 12 5.89 -11.02 -4.95
C ARG A 12 6.19 -10.23 -6.21
N ALA A 13 7.12 -9.28 -6.10
CA ALA A 13 7.56 -8.49 -7.23
C ALA A 13 8.51 -9.32 -8.09
N SER A 14 7.99 -9.96 -9.14
CA SER A 14 8.80 -10.74 -10.09
C SER A 14 9.99 -9.95 -10.66
N PRO A 15 9.85 -8.64 -10.99
CA PRO A 15 10.99 -7.83 -11.42
C PRO A 15 12.15 -7.77 -10.43
N LEU A 16 11.88 -7.91 -9.12
CA LEU A 16 12.89 -7.87 -8.06
C LEU A 16 13.48 -9.25 -7.73
N ARG A 17 12.86 -10.35 -8.17
CA ARG A 17 13.31 -11.72 -7.86
C ARG A 17 14.70 -12.02 -8.41
N LYS A 18 15.08 -11.38 -9.52
CA LYS A 18 16.40 -11.53 -10.14
C LYS A 18 17.51 -10.81 -9.37
N LEU A 19 17.14 -9.93 -8.43
CA LEU A 19 18.07 -9.19 -7.62
C LEU A 19 18.30 -9.95 -6.32
N ASN A 20 19.46 -10.59 -6.20
CA ASN A 20 19.82 -11.32 -4.99
C ASN A 20 19.95 -10.37 -3.81
N GLY A 21 19.36 -10.71 -2.64
CA GLY A 21 19.44 -10.10 -1.30
C GLY A 21 18.66 -8.78 -1.07
N PHE A 22 19.04 -7.95 -0.08
CA PHE A 22 18.37 -6.67 0.25
C PHE A 22 18.61 -5.48 -0.70
N TRP A 23 17.52 -4.92 -1.24
CA TRP A 23 17.48 -3.74 -2.10
C TRP A 23 16.48 -2.72 -1.57
N ARG A 24 16.92 -1.47 -1.39
CA ARG A 24 16.08 -0.34 -0.99
C ARG A 24 15.67 0.46 -2.21
N VAL A 25 14.39 0.83 -2.31
CA VAL A 25 13.91 1.81 -3.30
C VAL A 25 14.33 3.20 -2.85
N ASP A 26 15.20 3.85 -3.60
CA ASP A 26 15.73 5.18 -3.29
C ASP A 26 14.83 6.31 -3.78
N GLY A 27 14.13 6.09 -4.88
CA GLY A 27 13.26 7.07 -5.49
C GLY A 27 12.85 6.71 -6.91
N ILE A 28 12.15 7.64 -7.53
CA ILE A 28 11.65 7.53 -8.90
C ILE A 28 12.45 8.49 -9.78
N SER A 29 13.01 7.98 -10.88
CA SER A 29 13.81 8.73 -11.84
C SER A 29 12.94 9.48 -12.84
N GLU A 30 12.90 9.02 -14.10
CA GLU A 30 12.15 9.60 -15.20
C GLU A 30 11.06 8.67 -15.71
N VAL A 31 10.17 9.24 -16.52
CA VAL A 31 9.16 8.50 -17.28
C VAL A 31 9.79 8.04 -18.59
N HIS A 32 9.65 6.77 -18.93
CA HIS A 32 10.21 6.19 -20.14
C HIS A 32 9.11 5.94 -21.17
N PRO A 33 9.26 6.38 -22.44
CA PRO A 33 8.39 5.93 -23.51
C PRO A 33 8.68 4.45 -23.82
N ALA A 34 7.64 3.63 -23.87
CA ALA A 34 7.71 2.22 -24.29
C ALA A 34 6.71 1.95 -25.42
N GLU A 35 6.83 0.78 -26.08
CA GLU A 35 5.95 0.39 -27.20
C GLU A 35 4.45 0.47 -26.84
N LYS A 36 4.10 0.19 -25.58
CA LYS A 36 2.72 0.18 -25.07
C LYS A 36 2.49 1.23 -23.99
N GLY A 37 2.98 2.45 -24.20
CA GLY A 37 2.73 3.60 -23.34
C GLY A 37 3.89 3.95 -22.43
N LEU A 38 3.60 4.67 -21.35
CA LEU A 38 4.63 5.18 -20.45
C LEU A 38 4.98 4.18 -19.35
N LYS A 39 6.27 4.08 -19.02
CA LYS A 39 6.84 3.36 -17.87
C LYS A 39 7.51 4.33 -16.90
N ILE A 40 7.75 3.91 -15.67
CA ILE A 40 8.42 4.69 -14.63
C ILE A 40 9.73 4.00 -14.25
N GLY A 41 10.81 4.77 -14.10
CA GLY A 41 12.09 4.28 -13.59
C GLY A 41 12.14 4.30 -12.05
N PHE A 42 12.41 3.15 -11.45
CA PHE A 42 12.64 2.96 -10.01
C PHE A 42 14.13 2.78 -9.77
N VAL A 43 14.72 3.62 -8.91
CA VAL A 43 16.15 3.54 -8.56
C VAL A 43 16.29 2.75 -7.26
N LEU A 44 17.15 1.73 -7.24
CA LEU A 44 17.36 0.88 -6.09
C LEU A 44 18.82 0.83 -5.67
N SER A 45 19.06 0.96 -4.37
CA SER A 45 20.37 0.75 -3.74
C SER A 45 20.45 -0.61 -3.08
N ARG A 46 21.60 -1.26 -3.25
CA ARG A 46 21.91 -2.50 -2.54
C ARG A 46 22.31 -2.24 -1.09
N LEU A 47 21.73 -2.98 -0.15
CA LEU A 47 22.10 -2.94 1.26
C LEU A 47 23.05 -4.07 1.65
N ARG A 48 23.80 -3.88 2.75
CA ARG A 48 24.59 -4.91 3.43
C ARG A 48 23.67 -5.89 4.14
N ASP A 49 24.02 -7.17 4.21
CA ASP A 49 23.13 -8.16 4.84
C ASP A 49 23.00 -8.01 6.38
N ASP A 50 23.81 -7.14 6.99
CA ASP A 50 23.86 -6.84 8.42
C ASP A 50 23.42 -5.40 8.77
N TYR A 51 22.70 -4.71 7.88
CA TYR A 51 22.21 -3.36 8.18
C TYR A 51 21.29 -3.33 9.41
N THR A 52 21.38 -2.26 10.20
CA THR A 52 20.50 -2.00 11.35
C THR A 52 19.37 -1.04 11.01
N ASP A 53 19.68 0.00 10.24
CA ASP A 53 18.73 0.97 9.69
C ASP A 53 18.97 1.08 8.18
N PRO A 54 17.97 0.78 7.33
CA PRO A 54 18.15 0.86 5.88
C PRO A 54 18.39 2.29 5.37
N ASN A 55 18.16 3.32 6.18
CA ASN A 55 18.34 4.72 5.81
C ASN A 55 19.71 5.28 6.20
N ASP A 56 20.49 4.56 7.00
CA ASP A 56 21.85 4.94 7.34
C ASP A 56 22.74 4.89 6.08
N GLY A 57 23.54 5.93 5.84
CA GLY A 57 24.48 5.97 4.72
C GLY A 57 25.47 4.80 4.69
N SER A 58 25.77 4.20 5.86
CA SER A 58 26.64 3.04 6.01
C SER A 58 25.96 1.68 5.78
N ALA A 59 24.62 1.63 5.74
CA ALA A 59 23.86 0.40 5.49
C ALA A 59 24.02 -0.11 4.06
N ARG A 60 24.44 0.76 3.15
CA ARG A 60 24.51 0.51 1.72
C ARG A 60 25.86 -0.11 1.31
N LEU A 61 25.84 -0.98 0.31
CA LEU A 61 27.05 -1.43 -0.38
C LEU A 61 27.56 -0.36 -1.35
N ASP A 62 28.89 -0.25 -1.45
CA ASP A 62 29.57 0.67 -2.38
C ASP A 62 29.50 0.15 -3.82
N MET A 63 28.30 0.11 -4.39
CA MET A 63 28.05 -0.31 -5.76
C MET A 63 27.13 0.66 -6.50
N ALA A 64 27.05 0.50 -7.82
CA ALA A 64 26.11 1.24 -8.66
C ALA A 64 24.67 0.83 -8.32
N PRO A 65 23.71 1.78 -8.33
CA PRO A 65 22.31 1.46 -8.13
C PRO A 65 21.73 0.76 -9.36
N GLU A 66 20.65 0.02 -9.14
CA GLU A 66 19.87 -0.64 -10.17
C GLU A 66 18.72 0.27 -10.61
N LEU A 67 18.46 0.34 -11.93
CA LEU A 67 17.31 1.07 -12.49
C LEU A 67 16.32 0.10 -13.10
N LEU A 68 15.14 -0.02 -12.49
CA LEU A 68 14.04 -0.83 -13.01
C LEU A 68 13.02 0.05 -13.72
N VAL A 69 12.77 -0.21 -15.00
CA VAL A 69 11.78 0.53 -15.80
C VAL A 69 10.50 -0.30 -15.92
N LEU A 70 9.49 0.05 -15.13
CA LEU A 70 8.29 -0.77 -14.91
C LEU A 70 6.99 -0.03 -15.26
N ASN A 71 5.89 -0.77 -15.37
CA ASN A 71 4.56 -0.20 -15.55
C ASN A 71 4.21 0.76 -14.39
N PRO A 72 3.53 1.90 -14.65
CA PRO A 72 3.17 2.84 -13.60
C PRO A 72 2.37 2.28 -12.43
N ARG A 73 1.67 1.16 -12.60
CA ARG A 73 0.93 0.48 -11.53
C ARG A 73 1.81 0.10 -10.34
N TRP A 74 3.09 -0.20 -10.59
CA TRP A 74 4.08 -0.54 -9.55
C TRP A 74 4.34 0.57 -8.53
N ILE A 75 3.92 1.81 -8.79
CA ILE A 75 4.17 2.94 -7.88
C ILE A 75 3.45 2.81 -6.52
N ASN A 76 2.40 1.97 -6.44
CA ASN A 76 1.72 1.67 -5.19
C ASN A 76 2.49 0.66 -4.32
N ASP A 77 3.26 -0.25 -4.95
CA ASP A 77 4.02 -1.29 -4.26
C ASP A 77 5.46 -0.85 -3.95
N LEU A 78 6.17 -0.33 -4.97
CA LEU A 78 7.57 0.08 -4.89
C LEU A 78 7.70 1.53 -4.42
N THR A 79 7.43 1.75 -3.14
CA THR A 79 7.51 3.07 -2.49
C THR A 79 8.93 3.42 -2.06
N PRO A 80 9.36 4.70 -2.13
CA PRO A 80 10.65 5.12 -1.60
C PRO A 80 10.84 4.70 -0.14
N GLY A 81 12.04 4.23 0.22
CA GLY A 81 12.36 3.70 1.55
C GLY A 81 11.93 2.26 1.79
N SER A 82 11.13 1.65 0.90
CA SER A 82 10.82 0.22 1.02
C SER A 82 12.05 -0.63 0.71
N VAL A 83 12.23 -1.72 1.46
CA VAL A 83 13.33 -2.68 1.32
C VAL A 83 12.77 -4.02 0.88
N TRP A 84 13.43 -4.64 -0.08
CA TRP A 84 13.00 -5.86 -0.73
C TRP A 84 14.12 -6.89 -0.74
N GLU A 85 13.77 -8.16 -0.58
CA GLU A 85 14.68 -9.28 -0.68
C GLU A 85 14.07 -10.36 -1.56
N ASN A 86 14.76 -10.70 -2.66
CA ASN A 86 14.35 -11.77 -3.59
C ASN A 86 12.88 -11.67 -4.04
N GLY A 87 12.39 -10.45 -4.28
CA GLY A 87 10.99 -10.20 -4.69
C GLY A 87 9.99 -9.97 -3.56
N ALA A 88 10.37 -10.19 -2.30
CA ALA A 88 9.51 -9.97 -1.14
C ALA A 88 9.81 -8.63 -0.45
N CYS A 89 8.78 -7.89 -0.04
CA CYS A 89 8.97 -6.68 0.76
C CYS A 89 9.37 -7.07 2.20
N VAL A 90 10.53 -6.61 2.65
CA VAL A 90 11.07 -6.90 3.99
C VAL A 90 10.66 -5.81 4.98
N SER A 91 10.69 -4.55 4.55
CA SER A 91 10.31 -3.40 5.39
C SER A 91 9.83 -2.21 4.56
N LYS A 92 8.96 -1.39 5.16
CA LYS A 92 8.52 -0.08 4.65
C LYS A 92 9.01 1.03 5.60
N PRO A 93 9.12 2.29 5.15
CA PRO A 93 9.57 3.39 6.01
C PRO A 93 8.64 3.55 7.22
N GLU A 94 9.23 3.78 8.40
CA GLU A 94 8.48 3.86 9.65
C GLU A 94 7.57 5.09 9.70
N TRP A 95 6.37 4.91 10.23
CA TRP A 95 5.42 5.99 10.42
C TRP A 95 5.90 6.93 11.52
N LEU A 96 5.75 8.24 11.33
CA LEU A 96 6.20 9.26 12.28
C LEU A 96 5.47 9.21 13.64
N GLY A 97 4.35 8.48 13.73
CA GLY A 97 3.55 8.37 14.95
C GLY A 97 2.64 9.57 15.22
N ARG A 98 2.62 10.56 14.31
CA ARG A 98 1.84 11.81 14.42
C ARG A 98 1.62 12.46 13.06
N SER A 99 0.68 13.40 13.02
CA SER A 99 0.39 14.21 11.83
C SER A 99 1.09 15.57 11.91
N LEU A 100 1.54 16.08 10.76
CA LEU A 100 2.19 17.38 10.65
C LEU A 100 1.27 18.35 9.90
N SER A 101 1.04 19.52 10.47
CA SER A 101 0.28 20.59 9.82
C SER A 101 1.16 21.27 8.78
N VAL A 102 0.73 21.26 7.52
CA VAL A 102 1.44 21.88 6.40
C VAL A 102 0.56 22.90 5.69
N ASP A 103 1.17 23.99 5.25
CA ASP A 103 0.51 24.98 4.40
C ASP A 103 0.89 24.76 2.93
N THR A 104 -0.02 24.13 2.18
CA THR A 104 0.21 23.81 0.76
C THR A 104 0.16 25.05 -0.14
N SER A 105 -0.41 26.17 0.32
CA SER A 105 -0.41 27.42 -0.44
C SER A 105 0.99 28.04 -0.58
N GLN A 106 1.88 27.70 0.36
CA GLN A 106 3.28 28.14 0.38
C GLN A 106 4.25 27.07 -0.13
N ALA A 107 3.74 25.95 -0.64
CA ALA A 107 4.54 24.86 -1.12
C ALA A 107 5.35 25.26 -2.37
N LYS A 108 6.64 24.93 -2.38
CA LYS A 108 7.55 25.26 -3.48
C LYS A 108 8.00 23.99 -4.19
N LYS A 109 7.89 23.99 -5.52
CA LYS A 109 8.47 22.96 -6.39
C LYS A 109 9.96 23.20 -6.55
N LEU A 110 10.76 22.16 -6.30
CA LEU A 110 12.22 22.21 -6.32
C LEU A 110 12.78 21.01 -7.11
N PRO A 111 13.72 21.22 -8.05
CA PRO A 111 14.42 20.12 -8.72
C PRO A 111 15.39 19.43 -7.75
N PHE A 112 15.61 18.12 -7.90
CA PHE A 112 16.59 17.36 -7.11
C PHE A 112 17.99 18.00 -7.11
N SER A 113 18.46 18.34 -8.31
CA SER A 113 19.85 18.71 -8.60
C SER A 113 20.17 20.20 -8.42
N THR A 114 19.18 21.03 -8.08
CA THR A 114 19.35 22.50 -8.08
C THR A 114 19.43 23.04 -6.65
N ALA A 115 20.55 23.72 -6.34
CA ALA A 115 20.68 24.47 -5.09
C ALA A 115 19.56 25.51 -4.98
N THR A 116 18.95 25.60 -3.81
CA THR A 116 17.76 26.43 -3.56
C THR A 116 17.98 27.25 -2.31
N GLN A 117 17.52 28.50 -2.32
CA GLN A 117 17.55 29.36 -1.14
C GLN A 117 16.30 29.16 -0.27
N ILE A 118 16.52 28.86 1.01
CA ILE A 118 15.50 28.66 2.04
C ILE A 118 15.86 29.57 3.21
N ASN A 119 14.96 30.51 3.57
CA ASN A 119 15.18 31.51 4.62
C ASN A 119 16.55 32.23 4.50
N GLY A 120 16.93 32.62 3.28
CA GLY A 120 18.20 33.29 3.01
C GLY A 120 19.42 32.38 2.92
N LYS A 121 19.33 31.10 3.32
CA LYS A 121 20.43 30.12 3.28
C LYS A 121 20.30 29.22 2.06
N TRP A 122 21.40 28.93 1.39
CA TRP A 122 21.43 28.01 0.26
C TRP A 122 21.52 26.56 0.74
N THR A 123 20.78 25.67 0.08
CA THR A 123 21.05 24.23 0.19
C THR A 123 22.39 23.94 -0.46
N ALA A 124 23.31 23.31 0.27
CA ALA A 124 24.68 23.11 -0.21
C ALA A 124 24.75 22.23 -1.48
N LYS A 125 23.76 21.36 -1.72
CA LYS A 125 23.77 20.33 -2.78
C LYS A 125 22.36 19.95 -3.29
N GLY A 126 21.41 20.88 -3.30
CA GLY A 126 20.00 20.58 -3.60
C GLY A 126 19.28 19.87 -2.44
N ILE A 127 18.13 19.25 -2.72
CA ILE A 127 17.33 18.51 -1.72
C ILE A 127 17.96 17.18 -1.32
N ALA A 128 18.89 16.68 -2.13
CA ALA A 128 19.65 15.44 -1.95
C ALA A 128 20.54 15.38 -0.70
N ALA A 129 20.53 16.41 0.14
CA ALA A 129 21.31 16.50 1.37
C ALA A 129 20.71 15.75 2.57
N ALA A 130 19.63 14.99 2.39
CA ALA A 130 19.28 14.00 3.39
C ALA A 130 20.36 12.91 3.37
N ASP A 131 20.92 12.59 4.53
CA ASP A 131 22.11 11.73 4.69
C ASP A 131 21.94 10.28 4.14
N PHE A 132 20.75 9.95 3.61
CA PHE A 132 20.42 8.62 3.10
C PHE A 132 20.80 8.35 1.63
N LEU A 133 21.10 9.38 0.80
CA LEU A 133 21.52 9.21 -0.61
C LEU A 133 22.95 9.72 -0.86
N PRO A 134 23.89 8.84 -1.29
CA PRO A 134 25.23 9.27 -1.62
C PRO A 134 25.25 10.05 -2.95
N LYS A 135 26.16 11.01 -3.05
CA LYS A 135 26.29 11.90 -4.21
C LYS A 135 26.43 11.19 -5.55
N LYS A 136 27.05 10.02 -5.55
CA LYS A 136 27.32 9.25 -6.77
C LYS A 136 26.06 8.69 -7.43
N ASP A 137 24.91 8.73 -6.76
CA ASP A 137 23.63 8.26 -7.30
C ASP A 137 22.75 9.41 -7.80
N TYR A 138 23.19 10.64 -7.62
CA TYR A 138 22.40 11.82 -7.94
C TYR A 138 22.05 11.91 -9.42
N HIS A 139 22.88 11.33 -10.29
CA HIS A 139 22.60 11.30 -11.73
C HIS A 139 21.51 10.31 -12.13
N TYR A 140 21.07 9.41 -11.25
CA TYR A 140 19.90 8.55 -11.51
C TYR A 140 18.59 9.20 -11.05
N LEU A 141 18.64 10.12 -10.09
CA LEU A 141 17.48 10.85 -9.56
C LEU A 141 17.42 12.31 -10.05
N PHE A 142 18.22 12.65 -11.05
CA PHE A 142 18.34 14.04 -11.54
C PHE A 142 17.03 14.63 -12.07
N ALA A 143 16.15 13.77 -12.60
CA ALA A 143 14.84 14.16 -13.14
C ALA A 143 13.74 14.27 -12.06
N THR A 144 14.05 13.90 -10.82
CA THR A 144 13.09 13.90 -9.72
C THR A 144 12.83 15.34 -9.25
N TYR A 145 11.55 15.64 -9.03
CA TYR A 145 11.12 16.89 -8.40
C TYR A 145 10.58 16.63 -7.00
N TYR A 146 10.68 17.66 -6.17
CA TYR A 146 10.19 17.64 -4.79
C TYR A 146 9.36 18.87 -4.52
N THR A 147 8.37 18.70 -3.67
CA THR A 147 7.60 19.77 -3.06
C THR A 147 8.14 20.01 -1.66
N LEU A 148 8.54 21.26 -1.41
CA LEU A 148 8.91 21.76 -0.09
C LEU A 148 7.71 22.49 0.51
N ALA A 149 7.13 21.94 1.57
CA ALA A 149 6.00 22.53 2.29
C ALA A 149 6.44 22.99 3.70
N PRO A 150 6.07 24.20 4.14
CA PRO A 150 6.34 24.63 5.51
C PRO A 150 5.46 23.85 6.49
N VAL A 151 6.07 23.42 7.60
CA VAL A 151 5.38 22.76 8.72
C VAL A 151 5.08 23.81 9.79
N SER A 152 3.83 23.87 10.23
CA SER A 152 3.35 24.84 11.22
C SER A 152 3.16 24.18 12.58
N GLY A 153 3.61 24.85 13.64
CA GLY A 153 3.33 24.44 15.02
C GLY A 153 4.11 23.23 15.55
N ASP A 154 5.02 22.64 14.76
CA ASP A 154 5.85 21.51 15.20
C ASP A 154 7.21 21.97 15.74
N ALA A 155 7.62 21.42 16.89
CA ALA A 155 8.90 21.76 17.52
C ALA A 155 10.11 21.06 16.87
N GLN A 156 9.89 19.92 16.20
CA GLN A 156 10.97 19.09 15.63
C GLN A 156 11.20 19.38 14.15
N PHE A 157 10.17 19.71 13.38
CA PHE A 157 10.27 19.91 11.93
C PHE A 157 9.70 21.26 11.50
N LYS A 158 10.47 22.02 10.72
CA LYS A 158 10.01 23.27 10.11
C LYS A 158 9.59 23.11 8.65
N TRP A 159 10.06 22.04 8.01
CA TRP A 159 9.86 21.79 6.60
C TRP A 159 9.54 20.32 6.34
N MET A 160 8.69 20.07 5.35
CA MET A 160 8.42 18.75 4.80
C MET A 160 8.87 18.74 3.34
N VAL A 161 9.68 17.75 2.98
CA VAL A 161 10.15 17.50 1.62
C VAL A 161 9.42 16.27 1.09
N ILE A 162 8.64 16.43 0.03
CA ILE A 162 7.80 15.38 -0.54
C ILE A 162 8.20 15.13 -2.00
N PRO A 163 8.58 13.91 -2.40
CA PRO A 163 8.80 13.59 -3.81
C PRO A 163 7.54 13.80 -4.65
N HIS A 164 7.65 14.30 -5.86
CA HIS A 164 6.51 14.44 -6.78
C HIS A 164 5.90 13.08 -7.14
N SER A 165 6.70 12.02 -7.16
CA SER A 165 6.21 10.65 -7.31
C SER A 165 5.27 10.24 -6.18
N GLU A 166 5.51 10.73 -4.97
CA GLU A 166 4.65 10.47 -3.81
C GLU A 166 3.34 11.25 -3.88
N LEU A 167 3.40 12.53 -4.30
CA LEU A 167 2.18 13.31 -4.58
C LEU A 167 1.33 12.65 -5.67
N PHE A 168 1.97 12.14 -6.74
CA PHE A 168 1.29 11.36 -7.76
C PHE A 168 0.69 10.07 -7.21
N ARG A 169 1.45 9.27 -6.46
CA ARG A 169 0.98 8.01 -5.86
C ARG A 169 -0.22 8.24 -4.95
N PHE A 170 -0.17 9.28 -4.13
CA PHE A 170 -1.19 9.55 -3.13
C PHE A 170 -2.46 10.15 -3.74
N TYR A 171 -2.34 11.19 -4.57
CA TYR A 171 -3.50 11.94 -5.10
C TYR A 171 -4.07 11.40 -6.41
N SER A 172 -3.25 10.72 -7.23
CA SER A 172 -3.63 10.30 -8.59
C SER A 172 -3.69 8.77 -8.74
N ALA A 173 -2.85 8.00 -8.05
CA ALA A 173 -2.80 6.55 -8.15
C ALA A 173 -3.74 5.83 -7.15
N VAL A 174 -5.03 6.19 -7.15
CA VAL A 174 -6.04 5.53 -6.30
C VAL A 174 -6.32 4.08 -6.70
N SER A 175 -6.06 3.75 -7.97
CA SER A 175 -5.98 2.40 -8.52
C SER A 175 -4.91 2.37 -9.61
N GLY A 176 -4.33 1.21 -9.92
CA GLY A 176 -3.31 1.13 -10.97
C GLY A 176 -3.83 1.53 -12.35
N ARG A 177 -5.09 1.24 -12.65
CA ARG A 177 -5.71 1.68 -13.92
C ARG A 177 -5.93 3.18 -13.97
N VAL A 178 -6.25 3.85 -12.86
CA VAL A 178 -6.31 5.31 -12.81
C VAL A 178 -4.91 5.90 -12.95
N ALA A 179 -3.91 5.38 -12.23
CA ALA A 179 -2.52 5.84 -12.30
C ALA A 179 -2.00 5.84 -13.75
N LYS A 180 -2.21 4.72 -14.46
CA LYS A 180 -1.90 4.58 -15.88
C LYS A 180 -2.59 5.65 -16.73
N ASN A 181 -3.91 5.83 -16.56
CA ASN A 181 -4.70 6.74 -17.39
C ASN A 181 -4.38 8.22 -17.13
N VAL A 182 -4.04 8.60 -15.89
CA VAL A 182 -3.53 9.95 -15.58
C VAL A 182 -2.24 10.22 -16.35
N LEU A 183 -1.29 9.28 -16.35
CA LEU A 183 -0.02 9.46 -17.06
C LEU A 183 -0.18 9.52 -18.56
N ARG A 184 -1.16 8.81 -19.14
CA ARG A 184 -1.44 8.83 -20.58
C ARG A 184 -2.31 10.00 -21.03
N GLY A 185 -3.05 10.61 -20.11
CA GLY A 185 -4.06 11.61 -20.46
C GLY A 185 -5.39 11.00 -20.92
N ASP A 186 -5.63 9.71 -20.63
CA ASP A 186 -6.73 8.91 -21.17
C ASP A 186 -7.81 8.59 -20.12
N LEU A 187 -7.99 9.46 -19.12
CA LEU A 187 -9.06 9.30 -18.11
C LEU A 187 -10.47 9.20 -18.73
N GLY A 188 -10.63 9.68 -19.96
CA GLY A 188 -11.85 9.56 -20.75
C GLY A 188 -12.27 8.12 -21.05
N GLU A 189 -11.38 7.12 -20.93
CA GLU A 189 -11.72 5.70 -21.04
C GLU A 189 -12.57 5.22 -19.85
N LEU A 190 -12.39 5.82 -18.68
CA LEU A 190 -13.04 5.39 -17.43
C LEU A 190 -14.35 6.15 -17.18
N VAL A 191 -14.39 7.44 -17.52
CA VAL A 191 -15.50 8.35 -17.23
C VAL A 191 -15.73 9.35 -18.38
N ASP A 192 -16.97 9.77 -18.57
CA ASP A 192 -17.29 10.90 -19.44
C ASP A 192 -17.19 12.22 -18.66
N LEU A 193 -16.03 12.87 -18.75
CA LEU A 193 -15.78 14.16 -18.11
C LEU A 193 -16.40 15.34 -18.88
N SER A 194 -16.88 15.13 -20.12
CA SER A 194 -17.47 16.17 -20.97
C SER A 194 -18.91 16.53 -20.60
N VAL A 195 -19.59 15.65 -19.87
CA VAL A 195 -20.96 15.91 -19.41
C VAL A 195 -20.92 16.96 -18.31
N ASN A 196 -21.57 18.09 -18.54
CA ASN A 196 -21.85 19.08 -17.51
C ASN A 196 -22.87 18.48 -16.54
N THR A 197 -22.50 18.44 -15.28
CA THR A 197 -23.28 17.81 -14.22
C THR A 197 -23.53 18.80 -13.09
N GLU A 198 -24.57 18.53 -12.31
CA GLU A 198 -24.84 19.28 -11.07
C GLU A 198 -23.64 19.17 -10.12
N ILE A 199 -23.41 20.25 -9.37
CA ILE A 199 -22.30 20.35 -8.40
C ILE A 199 -22.72 19.82 -7.03
N ASP A 200 -24.03 19.80 -6.75
CA ASP A 200 -24.56 19.24 -5.52
C ASP A 200 -25.94 18.57 -5.79
N PRO A 201 -26.01 17.22 -5.84
CA PRO A 201 -24.90 16.30 -5.64
C PRO A 201 -23.92 16.30 -6.82
N VAL A 202 -22.63 16.10 -6.56
CA VAL A 202 -21.63 15.93 -7.64
C VAL A 202 -22.04 14.73 -8.47
N THR A 203 -22.20 14.89 -9.78
CA THR A 203 -22.52 13.75 -10.65
C THR A 203 -21.36 13.39 -11.59
N ILE A 204 -21.04 12.10 -11.67
CA ILE A 204 -20.10 11.54 -12.65
C ILE A 204 -20.80 10.52 -13.55
N VAL A 205 -20.31 10.38 -14.79
CA VAL A 205 -20.83 9.41 -15.77
C VAL A 205 -19.76 8.35 -16.02
N GLU A 206 -19.95 7.15 -15.48
CA GLU A 206 -19.02 6.03 -15.62
C GLU A 206 -19.16 5.35 -16.99
N ARG A 207 -18.04 5.17 -17.71
CA ARG A 207 -18.00 4.36 -18.96
C ARG A 207 -17.72 2.90 -18.66
N VAL A 208 -16.96 2.65 -17.60
CA VAL A 208 -16.70 1.33 -17.03
C VAL A 208 -17.11 1.35 -15.57
N LYS A 209 -17.43 0.20 -15.01
CA LYS A 209 -17.80 0.10 -13.59
C LYS A 209 -16.65 0.59 -12.71
N LEU A 210 -16.89 1.65 -11.93
CA LEU A 210 -15.93 2.21 -10.99
C LEU A 210 -16.03 1.54 -9.61
N LYS A 211 -14.89 1.46 -8.92
CA LYS A 211 -14.84 1.22 -7.48
C LYS A 211 -15.16 2.50 -6.72
N GLU A 212 -15.43 2.35 -5.43
CA GLU A 212 -15.77 3.46 -4.55
C GLU A 212 -14.66 4.52 -4.52
N SER A 213 -13.41 4.11 -4.30
CA SER A 213 -12.26 5.02 -4.27
C SER A 213 -12.02 5.75 -5.59
N GLU A 214 -12.27 5.09 -6.72
CA GLU A 214 -12.20 5.72 -8.04
C GLU A 214 -13.35 6.71 -8.27
N ALA A 215 -14.56 6.35 -7.85
CA ALA A 215 -15.72 7.24 -7.92
C ALA A 215 -15.47 8.51 -7.09
N LYS A 216 -14.93 8.38 -5.86
CA LYS A 216 -14.53 9.51 -5.02
C LYS A 216 -13.44 10.36 -5.69
N PHE A 217 -12.43 9.74 -6.30
CA PHE A 217 -11.41 10.44 -7.08
C PHE A 217 -12.00 11.26 -8.25
N PHE A 218 -12.87 10.67 -9.05
CA PHE A 218 -13.52 11.40 -10.15
C PHE A 218 -14.52 12.45 -9.64
N GLY A 219 -15.15 12.22 -8.49
CA GLY A 219 -15.94 13.21 -7.77
C GLY A 219 -15.12 14.45 -7.44
N ARG A 220 -13.89 14.28 -6.92
CA ARG A 220 -12.96 15.40 -6.65
C ARG A 220 -12.56 16.17 -7.90
N ILE A 221 -12.30 15.47 -9.01
CA ILE A 221 -12.04 16.11 -10.31
C ILE A 221 -13.22 17.00 -10.71
N LYS A 222 -14.47 16.56 -10.49
CA LYS A 222 -15.64 17.38 -10.79
C LYS A 222 -15.89 18.51 -9.80
N ALA A 223 -15.66 18.26 -8.50
CA ALA A 223 -15.93 19.22 -7.43
C ALA A 223 -14.89 20.35 -7.35
N SER A 224 -13.63 20.09 -7.72
CA SER A 224 -12.52 21.03 -7.54
C SER A 224 -11.76 21.29 -8.84
N LYS A 225 -11.84 22.53 -9.32
CA LYS A 225 -11.06 22.99 -10.48
C LYS A 225 -9.56 22.86 -10.26
N SER A 226 -9.08 23.20 -9.06
CA SER A 226 -7.65 23.05 -8.72
C SER A 226 -7.21 21.59 -8.82
N PHE A 227 -8.05 20.68 -8.37
CA PHE A 227 -7.78 19.25 -8.45
C PHE A 227 -7.75 18.77 -9.89
N ALA A 228 -8.79 19.09 -10.68
CA ALA A 228 -8.84 18.78 -12.10
C ALA A 228 -7.62 19.30 -12.86
N ASP A 229 -7.29 20.59 -12.68
CA ASP A 229 -6.17 21.23 -13.35
C ASP A 229 -4.85 20.53 -13.06
N GLU A 230 -4.58 20.14 -11.82
CA GLU A 230 -3.34 19.43 -11.48
C GLU A 230 -3.29 18.02 -12.08
N ILE A 231 -4.39 17.25 -11.99
CA ILE A 231 -4.46 15.90 -12.58
C ILE A 231 -4.19 15.93 -14.09
N PHE A 232 -4.80 16.85 -14.83
CA PHE A 232 -4.59 16.98 -16.27
C PHE A 232 -3.21 17.56 -16.65
N LYS A 233 -2.61 18.39 -15.78
CA LYS A 233 -1.29 18.98 -16.04
C LYS A 233 -0.17 17.93 -16.03
N ILE A 234 -0.31 16.82 -15.31
CA ILE A 234 0.71 15.77 -15.20
C ILE A 234 1.10 15.23 -16.60
N ASN A 235 0.14 14.69 -17.35
CA ASN A 235 0.40 14.21 -18.71
C ASN A 235 0.82 15.36 -19.64
N LYS A 236 0.18 16.53 -19.53
CA LYS A 236 0.50 17.69 -20.39
C LYS A 236 1.99 18.06 -20.29
N ARG A 237 2.56 18.07 -19.08
CA ARG A 237 3.99 18.36 -18.85
C ARG A 237 4.89 17.31 -19.53
N ILE A 238 4.60 16.02 -19.33
CA ILE A 238 5.35 14.91 -19.96
C ILE A 238 5.31 15.02 -21.49
N THR A 239 4.11 15.26 -22.03
CA THR A 239 3.89 15.37 -23.48
C THR A 239 4.64 16.56 -24.07
N LEU A 240 4.65 17.72 -23.41
CA LEU A 240 5.38 18.90 -23.86
C LEU A 240 6.89 18.65 -23.93
N ILE A 241 7.48 18.02 -22.90
CA ILE A 241 8.91 17.66 -22.91
C ILE A 241 9.22 16.69 -24.06
N ASN A 242 8.37 15.68 -24.25
CA ASN A 242 8.54 14.68 -25.30
C ASN A 242 8.45 15.30 -26.72
N ILE A 243 7.51 16.21 -26.94
CA ILE A 243 7.39 16.95 -28.21
C ILE A 243 8.64 17.80 -28.46
N GLU A 244 9.11 18.52 -27.44
CA GLU A 244 10.29 19.37 -27.58
C GLU A 244 11.57 18.56 -27.84
N ASN A 245 11.74 17.42 -27.17
CA ASN A 245 12.81 16.46 -27.43
C ASN A 245 12.81 15.99 -28.89
N ARG A 246 11.63 15.62 -29.42
CA ARG A 246 11.47 15.20 -30.82
C ARG A 246 11.78 16.33 -31.80
N ARG A 247 11.40 17.57 -31.46
CA ARG A 247 11.60 18.76 -32.31
C ARG A 247 13.07 19.20 -32.37
N THR A 248 13.76 19.18 -31.24
CA THR A 248 15.13 19.71 -31.10
C THR A 248 16.21 18.64 -31.22
N GLY A 249 15.84 17.35 -31.18
CA GLY A 249 16.79 16.25 -31.00
C GLY A 249 17.37 16.17 -29.59
N ALA A 250 16.91 17.02 -28.65
CA ALA A 250 17.30 16.96 -27.26
C ALA A 250 16.80 15.67 -26.59
N ARG A 251 17.50 15.25 -25.54
CA ARG A 251 17.14 14.10 -24.69
C ARG A 251 16.89 14.57 -23.26
N ALA A 252 16.04 15.58 -23.09
CA ALA A 252 15.65 16.02 -21.76
C ALA A 252 14.83 14.91 -21.09
N ALA A 253 15.07 14.68 -19.80
CA ALA A 253 14.35 13.65 -19.06
C ALA A 253 12.86 13.96 -18.96
N LEU A 254 12.01 12.95 -19.13
CA LEU A 254 10.57 13.11 -18.96
C LEU A 254 10.24 13.05 -17.47
N ALA A 255 10.32 14.19 -16.80
CA ALA A 255 10.10 14.26 -15.35
C ALA A 255 8.63 14.01 -14.97
N LEU A 256 8.42 13.24 -13.89
CA LEU A 256 7.12 13.08 -13.25
C LEU A 256 6.85 14.27 -12.33
N GLU A 257 6.06 15.23 -12.82
CA GLU A 257 5.73 16.44 -12.07
C GLU A 257 4.29 16.44 -11.55
N ALA A 258 4.11 16.28 -10.23
CA ALA A 258 2.83 16.43 -9.54
C ALA A 258 2.96 17.39 -8.34
N ASN A 259 1.94 18.22 -8.11
CA ASN A 259 1.84 19.13 -6.96
C ASN A 259 0.67 18.74 -6.05
N PHE A 260 0.52 19.43 -4.92
CA PHE A 260 -0.73 19.39 -4.18
C PHE A 260 -1.89 19.86 -5.08
N PRO A 261 -2.99 19.10 -5.17
CA PRO A 261 -4.12 19.48 -6.00
C PRO A 261 -5.02 20.56 -5.37
N PHE A 262 -4.54 21.23 -4.32
CA PHE A 262 -5.25 22.24 -3.55
C PHE A 262 -4.28 23.19 -2.83
N ALA A 263 -4.80 24.33 -2.37
CA ALA A 263 -4.06 25.32 -1.61
C ALA A 263 -4.74 25.58 -0.26
N GLY A 264 -3.96 25.50 0.82
CA GLY A 264 -4.42 25.81 2.17
C GLY A 264 -3.70 24.98 3.24
N GLN A 265 -4.18 25.06 4.47
CA GLN A 265 -3.67 24.23 5.56
C GLN A 265 -4.29 22.82 5.53
N THR A 266 -3.46 21.82 5.80
CA THR A 266 -3.88 20.42 5.97
C THR A 266 -2.95 19.71 6.94
N ASN A 267 -3.42 18.63 7.55
CA ASN A 267 -2.58 17.73 8.33
C ASN A 267 -2.23 16.51 7.48
N LEU A 268 -0.94 16.18 7.43
CA LEU A 268 -0.43 14.99 6.74
C LEU A 268 0.17 14.02 7.76
N SER A 269 -0.30 12.77 7.73
CA SER A 269 0.38 11.66 8.40
C SER A 269 1.37 11.04 7.42
N VAL A 270 2.65 10.97 7.78
CA VAL A 270 3.71 10.54 6.86
C VAL A 270 4.64 9.48 7.49
N SER A 271 5.20 8.61 6.66
CA SER A 271 6.45 7.90 6.95
C SER A 271 7.61 8.62 6.28
N GLY A 272 8.75 8.65 6.94
CA GLY A 272 9.89 9.37 6.41
C GLY A 272 11.08 9.38 7.35
N VAL A 273 12.14 10.06 6.91
CA VAL A 273 13.38 10.20 7.67
C VAL A 273 13.63 11.66 8.02
N PRO A 274 14.04 11.98 9.25
CA PRO A 274 14.53 13.31 9.60
C PRO A 274 15.71 13.69 8.72
N MET A 275 15.79 14.98 8.35
CA MET A 275 16.89 15.53 7.58
C MET A 275 17.14 16.99 7.96
N LEU A 276 18.29 17.53 7.52
CA LEU A 276 18.57 18.96 7.60
C LEU A 276 18.48 19.58 6.21
N LEU A 277 17.69 20.64 6.10
CA LEU A 277 17.51 21.40 4.87
C LEU A 277 17.99 22.84 5.09
N ALA A 278 19.14 23.19 4.50
CA ALA A 278 19.81 24.48 4.74
C ALA A 278 20.03 24.78 6.24
N ASN A 279 20.41 23.75 7.01
CA ASN A 279 20.57 23.77 8.48
C ASN A 279 19.27 24.01 9.27
N GLU A 280 18.10 23.93 8.63
CA GLU A 280 16.81 23.90 9.32
C GLU A 280 16.33 22.45 9.40
N PRO A 281 15.67 22.06 10.51
CA PRO A 281 15.18 20.71 10.66
C PRO A 281 13.99 20.46 9.73
N ALA A 282 14.03 19.34 9.03
CA ALA A 282 13.04 18.94 8.05
C ALA A 282 12.78 17.44 8.11
N ILE A 283 11.69 16.99 7.48
CA ILE A 283 11.41 15.57 7.26
C ILE A 283 11.33 15.29 5.77
N PHE A 284 12.01 14.23 5.33
CA PHE A 284 11.84 13.67 4.01
C PHE A 284 10.66 12.69 4.05
N ALA A 285 9.49 13.12 3.58
CA ALA A 285 8.27 12.33 3.56
C ALA A 285 8.32 11.32 2.41
N MET A 286 8.74 10.10 2.72
CA MET A 286 8.83 8.98 1.78
C MET A 286 7.45 8.46 1.37
N GLN A 287 6.48 8.50 2.28
CA GLN A 287 5.13 8.03 2.05
C GLN A 287 4.12 8.89 2.85
N ILE A 288 3.05 9.31 2.20
CA ILE A 288 1.87 9.92 2.82
C ILE A 288 0.83 8.82 3.05
N HIS A 289 0.28 8.80 4.26
CA HIS A 289 -0.76 7.86 4.68
C HIS A 289 -2.13 8.50 4.71
N HIS A 290 -2.23 9.70 5.29
CA HIS A 290 -3.48 10.42 5.47
C HIS A 290 -3.32 11.90 5.12
N CYS A 291 -4.40 12.49 4.60
CA CYS A 291 -4.54 13.91 4.39
C CYS A 291 -5.91 14.38 4.88
N THR A 292 -5.94 15.43 5.71
CA THR A 292 -7.19 15.97 6.28
C THR A 292 -7.80 17.10 5.44
N TYR A 293 -7.25 17.37 4.25
CA TYR A 293 -7.75 18.45 3.42
C TYR A 293 -9.18 18.14 2.96
N PRO A 294 -10.12 19.12 3.03
CA PRO A 294 -11.51 18.88 2.69
C PRO A 294 -11.72 18.38 1.27
N LEU A 295 -12.66 17.44 1.12
CA LEU A 295 -12.98 16.83 -0.17
C LEU A 295 -13.71 17.76 -1.13
N GLY A 296 -14.44 18.74 -0.57
CA GLY A 296 -15.22 19.72 -1.32
C GLY A 296 -16.61 19.23 -1.75
N PHE A 297 -17.05 18.04 -1.33
CA PHE A 297 -18.40 17.51 -1.54
C PHE A 297 -18.74 16.44 -0.49
N SER A 298 -20.04 16.24 -0.23
CA SER A 298 -20.57 15.24 0.72
C SER A 298 -21.50 14.21 0.06
N SER A 299 -21.91 14.43 -1.19
CA SER A 299 -22.79 13.54 -1.94
C SER A 299 -22.30 13.39 -3.39
N LEU A 300 -22.32 12.15 -3.89
CA LEU A 300 -21.87 11.77 -5.23
C LEU A 300 -22.90 10.84 -5.89
N VAL A 301 -23.33 11.20 -7.11
CA VAL A 301 -24.17 10.35 -7.96
C VAL A 301 -23.32 9.77 -9.09
N VAL A 302 -23.31 8.45 -9.21
CA VAL A 302 -22.60 7.72 -10.28
C VAL A 302 -23.63 7.19 -11.27
N LYS A 303 -23.68 7.80 -12.46
CA LYS A 303 -24.56 7.39 -13.57
C LYS A 303 -23.79 6.50 -14.54
N SER A 304 -24.40 5.44 -15.05
CA SER A 304 -23.81 4.67 -16.17
C SER A 304 -23.97 5.45 -17.48
N ALA A 305 -22.95 5.45 -18.36
CA ALA A 305 -22.96 6.14 -19.65
C ALA A 305 -24.01 5.65 -20.69
N GLY A 306 -24.88 4.71 -20.33
CA GLY A 306 -25.86 4.12 -21.23
C GLY A 306 -27.03 5.05 -21.55
N ASP A 307 -26.84 5.92 -22.56
CA ASP A 307 -27.86 6.42 -23.51
C ASP A 307 -27.27 7.48 -24.47
N ARG A 308 -26.14 7.21 -25.13
CA ARG A 308 -25.91 7.80 -26.46
C ARG A 308 -26.42 6.79 -27.48
N ALA A 309 -27.59 7.07 -28.04
CA ALA A 309 -28.14 6.37 -29.20
C ALA A 309 -27.10 6.40 -30.34
N GLY A 310 -26.27 5.37 -30.42
CA GLY A 310 -25.59 5.02 -31.65
C GLY A 310 -26.67 4.52 -32.60
N GLY A 311 -26.94 5.27 -33.66
CA GLY A 311 -27.79 4.83 -34.76
C GLY A 311 -27.18 3.58 -35.39
N GLY A 312 -27.61 2.42 -34.91
CA GLY A 312 -27.43 1.13 -35.55
C GLY A 312 -28.81 0.55 -35.77
N SER A 313 -29.15 0.25 -37.02
CA SER A 313 -30.45 -0.30 -37.41
C SER A 313 -30.85 -1.49 -36.54
N PRO A 314 -32.14 -1.63 -36.21
CA PRO A 314 -32.66 -2.74 -35.44
C PRO A 314 -32.80 -3.96 -36.37
N ASP A 315 -31.69 -4.55 -36.78
CA ASP A 315 -31.68 -5.87 -37.40
C ASP A 315 -30.27 -6.44 -37.28
N GLU A 316 -30.02 -7.16 -36.19
CA GLU A 316 -29.25 -8.40 -36.21
C GLU A 316 -29.45 -9.09 -34.85
N SER A 317 -30.33 -10.08 -34.87
CA SER A 317 -30.53 -11.08 -33.83
C SER A 317 -29.31 -12.02 -33.73
N GLY A 318 -28.15 -11.45 -33.41
CA GLY A 318 -26.98 -12.18 -32.95
C GLY A 318 -26.89 -12.03 -31.44
N LYS A 319 -27.26 -13.06 -30.67
CA LYS A 319 -26.78 -13.20 -29.29
C LYS A 319 -25.27 -13.43 -29.35
N GLY A 320 -24.50 -12.36 -29.52
CA GLY A 320 -23.06 -12.38 -29.42
C GLY A 320 -22.68 -12.70 -27.98
N TYR A 321 -22.41 -13.97 -27.71
CA TYR A 321 -21.77 -14.37 -26.48
C TYR A 321 -20.36 -13.79 -26.48
N VAL A 322 -20.10 -12.80 -25.64
CA VAL A 322 -18.72 -12.47 -25.29
C VAL A 322 -18.29 -13.51 -24.26
N GLY A 323 -17.73 -14.61 -24.76
CA GLY A 323 -17.04 -15.57 -23.90
C GLY A 323 -15.87 -14.87 -23.23
N PHE A 324 -15.83 -14.90 -21.90
CA PHE A 324 -14.65 -14.48 -21.16
C PHE A 324 -14.03 -15.72 -20.55
N ASN A 325 -12.79 -15.97 -20.91
CA ASN A 325 -11.97 -16.98 -20.27
C ASN A 325 -11.72 -16.51 -18.83
N VAL A 326 -12.12 -17.35 -17.87
CA VAL A 326 -11.88 -17.10 -16.45
C VAL A 326 -10.63 -17.88 -16.07
N PRO A 327 -9.67 -17.29 -15.36
CA PRO A 327 -8.49 -17.99 -14.90
C PRO A 327 -8.84 -19.30 -14.17
N GLY A 328 -8.21 -20.41 -14.56
CA GLY A 328 -8.20 -21.69 -13.86
C GLY A 328 -7.38 -21.69 -12.56
N HIS A 329 -6.92 -20.52 -12.15
CA HIS A 329 -6.07 -20.27 -10.98
C HIS A 329 -6.73 -20.69 -9.66
N ASP A 330 -5.96 -21.29 -8.74
CA ASP A 330 -6.37 -21.38 -7.33
C ASP A 330 -6.15 -20.00 -6.72
N PRO A 331 -7.21 -19.23 -6.45
CA PRO A 331 -7.06 -17.83 -6.08
C PRO A 331 -6.54 -17.65 -4.63
N ASP A 332 -6.27 -18.75 -3.92
CA ASP A 332 -5.58 -18.79 -2.64
C ASP A 332 -4.08 -19.12 -2.76
N ASP A 333 -3.54 -19.32 -3.98
CA ASP A 333 -2.13 -19.69 -4.17
C ASP A 333 -1.17 -18.57 -3.70
N GLU A 334 -0.06 -19.00 -3.09
CA GLU A 334 0.78 -18.15 -2.24
C GLU A 334 1.99 -17.53 -2.97
N ASP A 335 2.12 -17.79 -4.26
CA ASP A 335 3.24 -17.38 -5.11
C ASP A 335 2.75 -16.59 -6.33
N ASP A 336 1.71 -15.78 -6.16
CA ASP A 336 1.23 -14.87 -7.20
C ASP A 336 2.27 -13.77 -7.41
N GLU A 337 3.27 -14.14 -8.22
CA GLU A 337 4.27 -13.26 -8.75
C GLU A 337 3.60 -12.36 -9.76
N ILE A 338 3.64 -11.06 -9.49
CA ILE A 338 3.20 -10.08 -10.47
C ILE A 338 4.40 -9.73 -11.33
N ALA A 339 4.30 -10.05 -12.60
CA ALA A 339 5.24 -9.66 -13.63
C ALA A 339 4.97 -8.23 -14.13
N ASP A 340 5.91 -7.73 -14.92
CA ASP A 340 5.75 -6.50 -15.73
C ASP A 340 5.66 -6.81 -17.23
N THR A 341 5.19 -8.01 -17.57
CA THR A 341 4.98 -8.46 -18.95
C THR A 341 3.59 -8.06 -19.46
N PRO A 342 3.37 -7.89 -20.75
CA PRO A 342 2.03 -7.61 -21.25
C PRO A 342 1.00 -8.69 -20.84
N ALA A 343 -0.23 -8.26 -20.57
CA ALA A 343 -1.34 -9.14 -20.23
C ALA A 343 -2.01 -9.67 -21.50
N ASP A 344 -2.64 -10.82 -21.42
CA ASP A 344 -3.56 -11.30 -22.44
C ASP A 344 -4.78 -10.37 -22.47
N ALA A 345 -5.05 -9.75 -23.63
CA ALA A 345 -6.21 -8.87 -23.80
C ALA A 345 -7.56 -9.62 -23.74
N ASP A 346 -7.55 -10.92 -24.00
CA ASP A 346 -8.75 -11.76 -24.05
C ASP A 346 -9.10 -12.35 -22.67
N LEU A 347 -8.18 -12.26 -21.70
CA LEU A 347 -8.42 -12.67 -20.31
C LEU A 347 -9.00 -11.54 -19.47
N LYS A 348 -9.97 -11.91 -18.62
CA LYS A 348 -10.50 -10.99 -17.62
C LYS A 348 -9.45 -10.71 -16.55
N ARG A 349 -9.21 -9.43 -16.27
CA ARG A 349 -8.29 -8.99 -15.21
C ARG A 349 -8.78 -9.41 -13.81
N VAL A 350 -7.84 -9.73 -12.93
CA VAL A 350 -8.06 -10.03 -11.51
C VAL A 350 -8.00 -8.74 -10.70
N GLU A 351 -8.90 -8.61 -9.72
CA GLU A 351 -8.96 -7.44 -8.85
C GLU A 351 -8.26 -7.74 -7.52
N ILE A 352 -7.31 -6.87 -7.16
CA ILE A 352 -6.61 -6.89 -5.89
C ILE A 352 -6.99 -5.65 -5.09
N SER A 353 -7.35 -5.83 -3.82
CA SER A 353 -7.67 -4.74 -2.91
C SER A 353 -6.61 -4.58 -1.81
N GLN A 354 -6.27 -3.34 -1.47
CA GLN A 354 -5.42 -2.94 -0.35
C GLN A 354 -6.22 -2.06 0.60
N VAL A 355 -6.03 -2.18 1.91
CA VAL A 355 -6.72 -1.32 2.89
C VAL A 355 -5.96 -0.01 3.06
N SER A 356 -6.61 1.12 2.80
CA SER A 356 -6.03 2.45 2.97
C SER A 356 -7.11 3.51 3.22
N SER A 357 -7.01 4.27 4.32
CA SER A 357 -7.78 5.51 4.49
C SER A 357 -6.94 6.66 3.99
N LEU A 358 -7.06 7.04 2.73
CA LEU A 358 -6.27 8.17 2.23
C LEU A 358 -6.80 9.50 2.80
N PHE A 359 -8.12 9.62 2.94
CA PHE A 359 -8.77 10.83 3.43
C PHE A 359 -9.84 10.43 4.45
N PRO A 360 -9.72 10.84 5.72
CA PRO A 360 -10.69 10.47 6.76
C PRO A 360 -12.14 10.85 6.43
N GLN A 361 -12.34 11.97 5.74
CA GLN A 361 -13.66 12.45 5.30
C GLN A 361 -14.30 11.57 4.21
N ASP A 362 -13.56 10.65 3.58
CA ASP A 362 -14.14 9.78 2.56
C ASP A 362 -15.27 8.90 3.14
N ALA A 363 -15.20 8.57 4.43
CA ALA A 363 -16.22 7.81 5.15
C ALA A 363 -17.57 8.55 5.30
N GLU A 364 -17.57 9.87 5.12
CA GLU A 364 -18.76 10.72 5.25
C GLU A 364 -19.49 10.96 3.92
N ILE A 365 -18.91 10.54 2.79
CA ILE A 365 -19.50 10.76 1.47
C ILE A 365 -20.62 9.75 1.20
N SER A 366 -21.82 10.25 0.94
CA SER A 366 -22.91 9.42 0.41
C SER A 366 -22.75 9.19 -1.09
N ILE A 367 -22.73 7.93 -1.53
CA ILE A 367 -22.63 7.57 -2.96
C ILE A 367 -23.90 6.86 -3.43
N GLU A 368 -24.58 7.45 -4.40
CA GLU A 368 -25.74 6.85 -5.07
C GLU A 368 -25.35 6.32 -6.46
N TYR A 369 -25.53 5.02 -6.69
CA TYR A 369 -25.31 4.40 -8.00
C TYR A 369 -26.62 4.33 -8.80
N GLN A 370 -26.74 5.15 -9.83
CA GLN A 370 -27.87 5.15 -10.77
C GLN A 370 -27.51 4.33 -12.02
N ARG A 371 -27.82 3.04 -11.97
CA ARG A 371 -27.55 2.10 -13.07
C ARG A 371 -28.85 1.72 -13.77
N SER A 372 -28.88 1.77 -15.10
CA SER A 372 -30.07 1.37 -15.87
C SER A 372 -30.30 -0.14 -15.78
N TRP A 373 -31.57 -0.57 -15.81
CA TRP A 373 -31.98 -1.97 -15.61
C TRP A 373 -31.31 -2.96 -16.58
N LYS A 374 -30.92 -2.51 -17.80
CA LYS A 374 -30.18 -3.32 -18.78
C LYS A 374 -28.77 -3.74 -18.32
N HIS A 375 -28.12 -2.96 -17.44
CA HIS A 375 -26.85 -3.35 -16.82
C HIS A 375 -27.01 -4.37 -15.69
N THR A 376 -28.19 -4.44 -15.06
CA THR A 376 -28.49 -5.43 -14.01
C THR A 376 -28.95 -6.79 -14.56
N THR A 377 -29.49 -6.85 -15.78
CA THR A 377 -30.06 -8.08 -16.37
C THR A 377 -29.29 -8.65 -17.57
N ASN A 378 -28.17 -8.05 -18.01
CA ASN A 378 -27.18 -8.77 -18.80
C ASN A 378 -26.40 -9.76 -17.91
N THR A 379 -27.12 -10.66 -17.26
CA THR A 379 -26.75 -12.08 -17.27
C THR A 379 -26.79 -12.55 -18.72
N ALA A 380 -25.84 -12.10 -19.55
CA ALA A 380 -25.36 -12.97 -20.59
C ALA A 380 -24.96 -14.25 -19.86
N SER A 381 -25.44 -15.40 -20.31
CA SER A 381 -24.94 -16.68 -19.82
C SER A 381 -23.47 -16.72 -20.21
N TYR A 382 -22.61 -16.25 -19.31
CA TYR A 382 -21.17 -16.29 -19.51
C TYR A 382 -20.80 -17.76 -19.54
N VAL A 383 -20.48 -18.28 -20.72
CA VAL A 383 -19.73 -19.53 -20.82
C VAL A 383 -18.33 -19.15 -20.40
N SER A 384 -18.06 -19.25 -19.11
CA SER A 384 -16.71 -19.12 -18.57
C SER A 384 -16.00 -20.45 -18.79
N GLU A 385 -15.19 -20.53 -19.83
CA GLU A 385 -14.21 -21.62 -19.91
C GLU A 385 -13.08 -21.28 -18.94
N LYS A 386 -12.70 -22.26 -18.11
CA LYS A 386 -11.53 -22.11 -17.26
C LYS A 386 -10.30 -22.29 -18.14
N VAL A 387 -9.48 -21.26 -18.23
CA VAL A 387 -8.23 -21.30 -18.98
C VAL A 387 -7.07 -21.34 -18.00
N ASP A 388 -6.16 -22.29 -18.20
CA ASP A 388 -4.91 -22.31 -17.44
C ASP A 388 -4.13 -21.03 -17.72
N ILE A 389 -3.61 -20.43 -16.65
CA ILE A 389 -2.90 -19.15 -16.72
C ILE A 389 -1.43 -19.36 -16.39
N ASP A 390 -0.57 -18.60 -17.04
CA ASP A 390 0.88 -18.69 -16.87
C ASP A 390 1.38 -17.81 -15.71
N GLY A 391 0.60 -16.78 -15.35
CA GLY A 391 0.91 -15.92 -14.21
C GLY A 391 0.11 -14.62 -14.19
N LEU A 392 0.42 -13.77 -13.20
CA LEU A 392 -0.19 -12.46 -13.03
C LEU A 392 0.74 -11.35 -13.55
N THR A 393 0.15 -10.25 -14.00
CA THR A 393 0.94 -9.11 -14.48
C THR A 393 0.24 -7.76 -14.35
N PHE A 394 1.01 -6.71 -14.10
CA PHE A 394 0.55 -5.32 -14.22
C PHE A 394 0.59 -4.78 -15.65
N GLY A 395 1.08 -5.56 -16.61
CA GLY A 395 1.11 -5.15 -18.00
C GLY A 395 -0.27 -4.88 -18.61
N ASP A 396 -0.23 -4.11 -19.70
CA ASP A 396 -1.40 -3.85 -20.52
C ASP A 396 -1.74 -5.03 -21.41
N GLY A 397 -3.02 -5.15 -21.74
CA GLY A 397 -3.54 -6.16 -22.66
C GLY A 397 -2.94 -6.02 -24.07
N ASP A 398 -2.51 -7.14 -24.64
CA ASP A 398 -2.31 -7.32 -26.08
C ASP A 398 -2.62 -8.74 -26.56
N HIS A 399 -2.79 -8.87 -27.87
CA HIS A 399 -3.10 -10.12 -28.55
C HIS A 399 -1.83 -10.79 -29.15
N ARG A 400 -0.62 -10.54 -28.60
CA ARG A 400 0.60 -11.19 -29.11
C ARG A 400 0.73 -12.58 -28.50
N ALA A 401 1.38 -13.50 -29.21
CA ALA A 401 1.67 -14.84 -28.68
C ALA A 401 2.47 -14.81 -27.34
N SER A 402 3.26 -13.75 -27.11
CA SER A 402 4.03 -13.56 -25.87
C SER A 402 3.22 -13.14 -24.65
N SER A 403 1.96 -12.71 -24.83
CA SER A 403 1.06 -12.29 -23.75
C SER A 403 -0.02 -13.31 -23.44
N GLN A 404 -0.15 -14.34 -24.27
CA GLN A 404 -1.13 -15.40 -24.12
C GLN A 404 -1.05 -16.00 -22.70
N HIS A 405 -2.20 -16.27 -22.08
CA HIS A 405 -2.28 -16.87 -20.74
C HIS A 405 -1.78 -16.00 -19.56
N MET A 406 -1.29 -14.77 -19.79
CA MET A 406 -0.92 -13.84 -18.72
C MET A 406 -2.11 -13.01 -18.24
N VAL A 407 -2.48 -13.13 -16.97
CA VAL A 407 -3.64 -12.41 -16.42
C VAL A 407 -3.26 -11.04 -15.92
N GLY A 408 -3.94 -10.02 -16.45
CA GLY A 408 -3.80 -8.66 -15.94
C GLY A 408 -4.34 -8.49 -14.51
N VAL A 409 -3.66 -7.71 -13.69
CA VAL A 409 -4.09 -7.35 -12.33
C VAL A 409 -4.51 -5.88 -12.28
N ASP A 410 -5.63 -5.60 -11.62
CA ASP A 410 -6.08 -4.26 -11.23
C ASP A 410 -6.05 -4.13 -9.69
N ASP A 411 -5.20 -3.25 -9.16
CA ASP A 411 -5.09 -2.92 -7.74
C ASP A 411 -5.99 -1.74 -7.35
N PHE A 412 -6.62 -1.83 -6.18
CA PHE A 412 -7.51 -0.82 -5.63
C PHE A 412 -7.20 -0.53 -4.17
N LYS A 413 -7.37 0.74 -3.76
CA LYS A 413 -7.36 1.13 -2.36
C LYS A 413 -8.80 1.16 -1.84
N ASP A 414 -9.12 0.29 -0.89
CA ASP A 414 -10.39 0.22 -0.21
C ASP A 414 -10.28 0.91 1.16
N GLU A 415 -11.34 1.59 1.58
CA GLU A 415 -11.39 2.20 2.90
C GLU A 415 -11.34 1.17 4.01
N PRO A 416 -10.62 1.46 5.12
CA PRO A 416 -10.56 0.55 6.24
C PRO A 416 -11.93 0.47 6.91
N PRO A 417 -12.34 -0.75 7.33
CA PRO A 417 -13.46 -0.86 8.22
C PRO A 417 -13.19 -0.15 9.55
N PRO A 418 -14.23 0.27 10.29
CA PRO A 418 -14.07 0.86 11.61
C PRO A 418 -13.35 -0.11 12.56
N PRO A 419 -12.53 0.40 13.52
CA PRO A 419 -11.78 -0.45 14.43
C PRO A 419 -12.69 -1.33 15.30
N ALA A 420 -12.30 -2.57 15.48
CA ALA A 420 -13.05 -3.57 16.23
C ALA A 420 -13.00 -3.26 17.73
N ARG A 421 -14.17 -3.09 18.35
CA ARG A 421 -14.29 -2.78 19.78
C ARG A 421 -13.63 -3.84 20.66
N GLN A 422 -13.62 -5.11 20.23
CA GLN A 422 -13.02 -6.23 20.97
C GLN A 422 -11.50 -6.11 21.13
N LEU A 423 -10.80 -5.39 20.24
CA LEU A 423 -9.35 -5.16 20.36
C LEU A 423 -8.99 -4.07 21.39
N LYS A 424 -9.97 -3.30 21.87
CA LYS A 424 -9.73 -2.23 22.85
C LYS A 424 -9.07 -2.76 24.13
N ASP A 425 -9.59 -3.85 24.68
CA ASP A 425 -9.07 -4.43 25.92
C ASP A 425 -7.60 -4.91 25.75
N PHE A 426 -7.22 -5.35 24.55
CA PHE A 426 -5.83 -5.73 24.24
C PHE A 426 -4.89 -4.52 24.31
N PHE A 427 -5.31 -3.36 23.80
CA PHE A 427 -4.52 -2.14 23.90
C PHE A 427 -4.41 -1.64 25.35
N GLU A 428 -5.46 -1.80 26.15
CA GLU A 428 -5.37 -1.56 27.60
C GLU A 428 -4.32 -2.48 28.25
N MET A 429 -4.30 -3.77 27.90
CA MET A 429 -3.26 -4.69 28.34
C MET A 429 -1.87 -4.24 27.90
N LEU A 430 -1.70 -3.80 26.65
CA LEU A 430 -0.42 -3.36 26.12
C LEU A 430 0.13 -2.17 26.90
N HIS A 431 -0.71 -1.21 27.28
CA HIS A 431 -0.33 -0.09 28.14
C HIS A 431 0.17 -0.53 29.52
N HIS A 432 -0.45 -1.55 30.11
CA HIS A 432 0.03 -2.15 31.36
C HIS A 432 1.38 -2.86 31.18
N PHE A 433 1.55 -3.57 30.07
CA PHE A 433 2.81 -4.22 29.71
C PHE A 433 3.93 -3.19 29.58
N GLU A 434 3.73 -2.12 28.79
CA GLU A 434 4.65 -0.98 28.61
C GLU A 434 5.12 -0.40 29.95
N LYS A 435 4.18 -0.12 30.87
CA LYS A 435 4.51 0.40 32.21
C LYS A 435 5.41 -0.54 33.00
N ARG A 436 5.17 -1.85 32.95
CA ARG A 436 5.94 -2.86 33.69
C ARG A 436 7.34 -3.08 33.13
N ILE A 437 7.53 -2.89 31.83
CA ILE A 437 8.83 -3.10 31.18
C ILE A 437 9.62 -1.80 31.00
N LYS A 438 9.11 -0.66 31.50
CA LYS A 438 9.73 0.66 31.33
C LYS A 438 11.23 0.66 31.66
N ASP A 439 11.62 0.00 32.75
CA ASP A 439 13.02 -0.09 33.20
C ASP A 439 13.93 -0.93 32.27
N LYS A 440 13.33 -1.74 31.39
CA LYS A 440 14.07 -2.54 30.39
C LYS A 440 14.41 -1.75 29.13
N ASN A 441 13.88 -0.53 28.98
CA ASN A 441 14.06 0.33 27.81
C ASN A 441 13.73 -0.40 26.49
N TRP A 442 12.60 -1.12 26.45
CA TRP A 442 12.14 -1.74 25.21
C TRP A 442 11.30 -0.76 24.40
N LEU A 443 11.46 -0.81 23.08
CA LEU A 443 10.64 -0.05 22.15
C LEU A 443 9.46 -0.92 21.74
N ILE A 444 8.25 -0.38 21.86
CA ILE A 444 6.99 -1.04 21.49
C ILE A 444 6.34 -0.22 20.40
N ARG A 445 5.92 -0.89 19.32
CA ARG A 445 5.25 -0.24 18.18
C ARG A 445 4.30 -1.20 17.49
N SER A 446 3.22 -0.68 16.91
CA SER A 446 2.38 -1.45 15.99
C SER A 446 3.11 -1.70 14.66
N VAL A 447 2.79 -2.81 14.00
CA VAL A 447 3.29 -3.18 12.66
C VAL A 447 2.11 -3.38 11.71
N ALA A 448 2.11 -2.65 10.59
CA ALA A 448 1.02 -2.68 9.61
C ALA A 448 1.33 -3.78 8.59
N ILE A 449 0.61 -4.91 8.68
CA ILE A 449 0.83 -6.05 7.79
C ILE A 449 -0.02 -5.92 6.52
N ASN A 450 -1.29 -5.54 6.66
CA ASN A 450 -2.28 -5.39 5.59
C ASN A 450 -3.13 -4.16 5.90
N GLY A 451 -2.64 -2.99 5.48
CA GLY A 451 -3.17 -1.67 5.84
C GLY A 451 -2.93 -1.25 7.30
N SER A 452 -3.27 0.01 7.58
CA SER A 452 -3.27 0.62 8.91
C SER A 452 -4.63 1.22 9.20
N ILE A 453 -5.24 0.79 10.30
CA ILE A 453 -6.54 1.22 10.80
C ILE A 453 -6.30 1.95 12.12
N PRO A 454 -6.53 3.26 12.21
CA PRO A 454 -6.39 3.99 13.47
C PRO A 454 -7.39 3.46 14.52
N ILE A 455 -6.94 3.33 15.77
CA ILE A 455 -7.74 2.78 16.87
C ILE A 455 -8.88 3.72 17.26
N ASP A 456 -8.65 5.03 17.20
CA ASP A 456 -9.66 6.05 17.39
C ASP A 456 -9.62 7.05 16.23
N PRO A 457 -10.69 7.16 15.41
CA PRO A 457 -10.77 8.14 14.34
C PRO A 457 -10.77 9.60 14.85
N ASN A 458 -11.06 9.84 16.14
CA ASN A 458 -11.05 11.16 16.76
C ASN A 458 -9.71 11.52 17.42
N GLU A 459 -8.83 10.56 17.69
CA GLU A 459 -7.47 10.78 18.23
C GLU A 459 -6.38 10.57 17.16
N LEU A 460 -6.70 10.89 15.90
CA LEU A 460 -5.80 10.76 14.74
C LEU A 460 -4.46 11.49 14.90
N GLU A 461 -4.41 12.49 15.79
CA GLU A 461 -3.24 13.36 15.95
C GLU A 461 -2.14 12.76 16.85
N ASN A 462 -2.43 11.74 17.67
CA ASN A 462 -1.48 11.16 18.64
C ASN A 462 -1.45 9.62 18.73
N ALA A 463 -2.23 8.89 17.94
CA ALA A 463 -2.37 7.44 18.11
C ALA A 463 -1.15 6.64 17.60
N VAL A 464 -0.13 6.42 18.44
CA VAL A 464 1.09 5.61 18.13
C VAL A 464 0.77 4.14 17.77
N LEU A 465 -0.43 3.67 18.13
CA LEU A 465 -0.89 2.31 17.93
C LEU A 465 -2.00 2.25 16.88
N PHE A 466 -1.95 1.21 16.05
CA PHE A 466 -2.92 0.96 14.99
C PHE A 466 -3.26 -0.53 14.89
N ILE A 467 -4.36 -0.81 14.21
CA ILE A 467 -4.89 -2.14 13.88
C ILE A 467 -4.56 -2.43 12.41
N THR A 468 -4.38 -3.70 12.06
CA THR A 468 -4.23 -4.21 10.67
C THR A 468 -5.35 -5.22 10.38
N ALA A 469 -5.47 -5.69 9.14
CA ALA A 469 -6.43 -6.75 8.77
C ALA A 469 -5.74 -8.11 8.51
N LEU A 470 -6.50 -9.21 8.62
CA LEU A 470 -6.09 -10.50 8.05
C LEU A 470 -6.08 -10.44 6.51
N PRO A 471 -5.37 -11.34 5.80
CA PRO A 471 -5.55 -11.50 4.36
C PRO A 471 -6.94 -12.02 4.02
N MET A 472 -7.52 -11.51 2.93
CA MET A 472 -8.75 -12.06 2.38
C MET A 472 -8.43 -13.23 1.46
N LEU A 473 -8.83 -14.44 1.85
CA LEU A 473 -8.70 -15.63 1.02
C LEU A 473 -9.86 -15.67 0.01
N ALA A 474 -9.56 -15.95 -1.24
CA ALA A 474 -10.56 -15.96 -2.31
C ALA A 474 -11.47 -17.20 -2.26
N ASN A 475 -11.04 -18.28 -1.61
CA ASN A 475 -11.84 -19.49 -1.48
C ASN A 475 -13.05 -19.29 -0.57
N LYS A 476 -14.23 -19.36 -1.21
CA LYS A 476 -15.55 -19.21 -0.58
C LYS A 476 -15.84 -20.18 0.57
N LYS A 477 -15.12 -21.31 0.68
CA LYS A 477 -15.28 -22.26 1.78
C LYS A 477 -14.57 -21.80 3.07
N ARG A 478 -13.60 -20.91 2.99
CA ARG A 478 -12.73 -20.51 4.11
C ARG A 478 -13.00 -19.05 4.48
N ARG A 479 -14.06 -18.80 5.24
CA ARG A 479 -14.58 -17.43 5.51
C ARG A 479 -14.19 -16.87 6.88
N TRP A 480 -13.25 -17.48 7.60
CA TRP A 480 -12.93 -17.02 8.96
C TRP A 480 -12.29 -15.63 8.99
N HIS A 481 -11.55 -15.28 7.95
CA HIS A 481 -11.05 -13.92 7.71
C HIS A 481 -12.14 -12.88 7.44
N ILE A 482 -13.43 -13.28 7.36
CA ILE A 482 -14.56 -12.40 7.08
C ILE A 482 -15.44 -12.23 8.33
N ILE A 483 -15.70 -10.97 8.67
CA ILE A 483 -16.77 -10.57 9.58
C ILE A 483 -17.94 -10.06 8.72
N ALA A 484 -19.14 -10.61 8.96
CA ALA A 484 -20.35 -10.21 8.27
C ALA A 484 -21.39 -9.80 9.32
N GLU A 485 -21.71 -8.51 9.38
CA GLU A 485 -22.61 -7.90 10.35
C GLU A 485 -23.54 -6.92 9.61
N GLU A 486 -24.85 -7.06 9.78
CA GLU A 486 -25.88 -6.09 9.32
C GLU A 486 -25.74 -5.60 7.86
N GLY A 487 -25.36 -6.50 6.94
CA GLY A 487 -25.20 -6.18 5.52
C GLY A 487 -23.83 -5.62 5.13
N ASN A 488 -22.96 -5.34 6.11
CA ASN A 488 -21.56 -5.02 5.91
C ASN A 488 -20.68 -6.29 5.97
N VAL A 489 -19.74 -6.40 5.04
CA VAL A 489 -18.79 -7.52 4.97
C VAL A 489 -17.41 -6.91 5.00
N ARG A 490 -16.65 -7.19 6.06
CA ARG A 490 -15.29 -6.68 6.23
C ARG A 490 -14.32 -7.80 6.57
N THR A 491 -13.05 -7.50 6.36
CA THR A 491 -11.97 -8.37 6.77
C THR A 491 -11.78 -8.28 8.28
N ARG A 492 -11.52 -9.44 8.89
CA ARG A 492 -11.26 -9.57 10.32
C ARG A 492 -9.98 -8.80 10.69
N GLN A 493 -10.03 -8.12 11.81
CA GLN A 493 -8.94 -7.26 12.26
C GLN A 493 -7.96 -7.97 13.19
N LEU A 494 -6.76 -7.42 13.29
CA LEU A 494 -5.61 -7.94 14.02
C LEU A 494 -4.79 -6.77 14.57
N ALA A 495 -4.37 -6.84 15.83
CA ALA A 495 -3.26 -6.03 16.32
C ALA A 495 -1.95 -6.81 16.17
N CYS A 496 -0.93 -6.20 15.59
CA CYS A 496 0.41 -6.76 15.52
C CYS A 496 1.38 -5.77 16.16
N ILE A 497 2.02 -6.18 17.25
CA ILE A 497 2.90 -5.35 18.05
C ILE A 497 4.32 -5.90 17.98
N GLU A 498 5.25 -5.10 17.51
CA GLU A 498 6.69 -5.39 17.58
C GLU A 498 7.27 -4.85 18.88
N VAL A 499 8.10 -5.67 19.51
CA VAL A 499 8.87 -5.30 20.70
C VAL A 499 10.35 -5.47 20.40
N GLN A 500 11.10 -4.38 20.49
CA GLN A 500 12.55 -4.34 20.29
C GLN A 500 13.27 -4.11 21.62
N SER A 501 14.19 -5.01 21.96
CA SER A 501 15.11 -4.79 23.08
C SER A 501 16.20 -3.79 22.67
N ALA A 502 16.17 -2.57 23.23
CA ALA A 502 17.11 -1.51 22.84
C ALA A 502 18.59 -1.86 23.10
N ARG A 503 18.88 -2.73 24.07
CA ARG A 503 20.27 -3.11 24.41
C ARG A 503 20.85 -4.20 23.53
N ALA A 504 20.01 -5.03 22.91
CA ALA A 504 20.46 -6.25 22.21
C ALA A 504 20.02 -6.31 20.75
N ASN A 505 19.26 -5.32 20.27
CA ASN A 505 18.65 -5.31 18.93
C ASN A 505 17.91 -6.62 18.61
N ARG A 506 17.21 -7.17 19.60
CA ARG A 506 16.43 -8.41 19.51
C ARG A 506 14.95 -8.10 19.39
N TYR A 507 14.26 -8.85 18.54
CA TYR A 507 12.86 -8.62 18.19
C TYR A 507 11.98 -9.81 18.57
N PHE A 508 10.77 -9.50 19.05
CA PHE A 508 9.66 -10.44 19.13
C PHE A 508 8.35 -9.70 18.90
N TYR A 509 7.27 -10.44 18.68
CA TYR A 509 5.99 -9.87 18.30
C TYR A 509 4.85 -10.47 19.12
N ILE A 510 3.85 -9.62 19.40
CA ILE A 510 2.60 -9.94 20.10
C ILE A 510 1.47 -9.69 19.11
N LEU A 511 0.70 -10.73 18.79
CA LEU A 511 -0.40 -10.66 17.83
C LEU A 511 -1.73 -10.96 18.53
N GLU A 512 -2.75 -10.14 18.27
CA GLU A 512 -4.09 -10.30 18.80
C GLU A 512 -5.15 -10.22 17.70
N VAL A 513 -5.87 -11.32 17.45
CA VAL A 513 -6.90 -11.37 16.42
C VAL A 513 -8.26 -11.02 17.03
N GLU A 514 -9.03 -10.21 16.31
CA GLU A 514 -10.43 -9.95 16.62
C GLU A 514 -11.22 -11.27 16.66
N LEU A 515 -11.97 -11.52 17.74
CA LEU A 515 -12.85 -12.67 17.88
C LEU A 515 -14.32 -12.23 17.87
N LYS A 516 -15.19 -13.07 17.28
CA LYS A 516 -16.64 -12.95 17.43
C LYS A 516 -17.04 -13.41 18.83
N ASP A 517 -18.16 -12.89 19.33
CA ASP A 517 -18.65 -13.20 20.69
C ASP A 517 -18.83 -14.71 20.97
N ASN A 518 -19.06 -15.51 19.93
CA ASN A 518 -19.27 -16.95 20.02
C ASN A 518 -18.02 -17.81 19.69
N GLU A 519 -16.86 -17.20 19.47
CA GLU A 519 -15.63 -17.92 19.14
C GLU A 519 -14.81 -18.23 20.41
N PRO A 520 -14.39 -19.50 20.63
CA PRO A 520 -13.64 -19.86 21.83
C PRO A 520 -12.24 -19.22 21.84
N GLY A 521 -11.87 -18.69 23.02
CA GLY A 521 -10.70 -17.83 23.27
C GLY A 521 -9.33 -18.42 22.95
N GLN A 522 -8.86 -18.18 21.74
CA GLN A 522 -7.44 -18.09 21.39
C GLN A 522 -7.19 -16.74 20.78
N CYS A 523 -6.28 -15.98 21.37
CA CYS A 523 -6.44 -14.54 21.28
C CYS A 523 -5.09 -13.86 21.23
N THR A 524 -4.11 -14.25 22.05
CA THR A 524 -2.74 -13.74 21.89
C THR A 524 -1.76 -14.80 21.39
N LEU A 525 -1.01 -14.47 20.33
CA LEU A 525 0.13 -15.23 19.83
C LEU A 525 1.41 -14.44 20.08
N LEU A 526 2.41 -15.10 20.68
CA LEU A 526 3.78 -14.62 20.68
C LEU A 526 4.55 -15.28 19.54
N VAL A 527 5.32 -14.52 18.79
CA VAL A 527 6.16 -15.06 17.72
C VAL A 527 7.49 -14.33 17.64
N ARG A 528 8.55 -15.07 17.33
CA ARG A 528 9.88 -14.53 17.04
C ARG A 528 10.59 -15.41 16.04
N ARG A 529 11.57 -14.84 15.33
CA ARG A 529 12.58 -15.66 14.66
C ARG A 529 13.48 -16.35 15.68
N ARG A 530 14.03 -17.49 15.30
CA ARG A 530 15.00 -18.23 16.12
C ARG A 530 16.26 -17.39 16.40
N ASP A 531 16.69 -16.58 15.43
CA ASP A 531 17.84 -15.67 15.51
C ASP A 531 17.53 -14.29 16.13
N PHE A 532 16.29 -14.05 16.57
CA PHE A 532 15.82 -12.76 17.10
C PHE A 532 15.95 -11.55 16.15
N LYS A 533 16.16 -11.76 14.85
CA LYS A 533 16.03 -10.69 13.84
C LYS A 533 14.55 -10.37 13.60
N LYS A 534 14.28 -9.27 12.88
CA LYS A 534 12.92 -8.89 12.45
C LYS A 534 12.29 -9.98 11.59
N ILE A 535 11.01 -10.27 11.83
CA ILE A 535 10.20 -11.16 10.97
C ILE A 535 9.88 -10.40 9.68
N SER A 536 10.02 -11.06 8.53
CA SER A 536 9.70 -10.45 7.24
C SER A 536 8.18 -10.30 7.06
N LEU A 537 7.74 -9.38 6.20
CA LEU A 537 6.32 -9.25 5.88
C LEU A 537 5.76 -10.51 5.19
N ASP A 538 6.59 -11.24 4.42
CA ASP A 538 6.24 -12.52 3.78
C ASP A 538 6.00 -13.62 4.83
N ASP A 539 6.84 -13.68 5.86
CA ASP A 539 6.66 -14.62 6.98
C ASP A 539 5.41 -14.29 7.78
N PHE A 540 5.15 -13.01 8.08
CA PHE A 540 3.88 -12.60 8.69
C PHE A 540 2.69 -13.01 7.84
N THR A 541 2.74 -12.73 6.55
CA THR A 541 1.71 -13.10 5.59
C THR A 541 1.46 -14.61 5.60
N SER A 542 2.54 -15.40 5.56
CA SER A 542 2.49 -16.86 5.65
C SER A 542 1.76 -17.32 6.91
N LEU A 543 2.14 -16.77 8.08
CA LEU A 543 1.49 -17.05 9.35
C LEU A 543 -0.01 -16.72 9.32
N LEU A 544 -0.38 -15.54 8.80
CA LEU A 544 -1.78 -15.10 8.77
C LEU A 544 -2.62 -15.96 7.80
N LYS A 545 -2.08 -16.39 6.66
CA LYS A 545 -2.77 -17.32 5.75
C LYS A 545 -2.99 -18.68 6.41
N LEU A 546 -1.96 -19.25 7.02
CA LEU A 546 -2.09 -20.51 7.79
C LEU A 546 -3.14 -20.39 8.89
N THR A 547 -3.20 -19.22 9.55
CA THR A 547 -4.22 -18.90 10.55
C THR A 547 -5.62 -18.91 9.92
N CYS A 548 -5.80 -18.29 8.75
CA CYS A 548 -7.05 -18.29 8.00
C CYS A 548 -7.46 -19.68 7.50
N TYR A 549 -6.50 -20.56 7.16
CA TYR A 549 -6.78 -21.94 6.77
C TYR A 549 -7.22 -22.81 7.94
N LYS A 550 -6.70 -22.54 9.14
CA LYS A 550 -7.02 -23.28 10.37
C LYS A 550 -8.16 -22.68 11.18
N ASN A 551 -8.59 -21.47 10.85
CA ASN A 551 -9.56 -20.68 11.61
C ASN A 551 -9.14 -20.46 13.07
N ARG A 552 -7.83 -20.42 13.32
CA ARG A 552 -7.18 -20.18 14.62
C ARG A 552 -5.67 -20.05 14.43
N TRP A 553 -4.95 -19.64 15.47
CA TRP A 553 -3.50 -19.71 15.44
C TRP A 553 -3.03 -21.15 15.14
N PRO A 554 -2.13 -21.33 14.15
CA PRO A 554 -1.64 -22.65 13.77
C PRO A 554 -0.87 -23.30 14.91
N ASP A 555 -1.04 -24.61 15.09
CA ASP A 555 -0.20 -25.48 15.92
C ASP A 555 0.76 -26.20 14.97
N PHE A 556 1.97 -25.67 14.82
CA PHE A 556 2.92 -26.18 13.85
C PHE A 556 3.43 -27.61 14.15
N GLU A 557 3.22 -28.11 15.37
CA GLU A 557 3.64 -29.46 15.75
C GLU A 557 2.52 -30.49 15.51
N ASN A 558 1.26 -30.10 15.75
CA ASN A 558 0.13 -31.02 15.76
C ASN A 558 -0.85 -30.85 14.59
N ASP A 559 -0.78 -29.75 13.82
CA ASP A 559 -1.71 -29.49 12.74
C ASP A 559 -1.43 -30.35 11.51
N THR A 560 -2.49 -31.00 11.00
CA THR A 560 -2.47 -31.73 9.72
C THR A 560 -2.89 -30.82 8.57
N TRP A 561 -2.09 -30.70 7.51
CA TRP A 561 -2.38 -29.77 6.41
C TRP A 561 -3.05 -30.48 5.23
N GLU A 562 -4.19 -29.94 4.78
CA GLU A 562 -5.01 -30.58 3.73
C GLU A 562 -4.32 -30.58 2.35
N LYS A 563 -3.49 -29.56 2.08
CA LYS A 563 -2.76 -29.40 0.82
C LYS A 563 -1.26 -29.44 1.08
N SER A 564 -0.51 -30.05 0.17
CA SER A 564 0.96 -30.10 0.21
C SER A 564 1.61 -28.72 0.28
N LYS A 565 1.04 -27.73 -0.43
CA LYS A 565 1.50 -26.32 -0.37
C LYS A 565 1.36 -25.72 1.05
N GLN A 566 0.25 -25.99 1.73
CA GLN A 566 0.03 -25.51 3.10
C GLN A 566 1.02 -26.16 4.09
N GLN A 567 1.30 -27.45 3.90
CA GLN A 567 2.33 -28.15 4.66
C GLN A 567 3.71 -27.50 4.44
N ALA A 568 4.11 -27.31 3.17
CA ALA A 568 5.39 -26.69 2.84
C ALA A 568 5.53 -25.28 3.44
N LEU A 569 4.46 -24.49 3.43
CA LEU A 569 4.43 -23.18 4.07
C LEU A 569 4.62 -23.27 5.59
N ALA A 570 3.90 -24.18 6.24
CA ALA A 570 3.99 -24.40 7.68
C ALA A 570 5.39 -24.89 8.10
N ASP A 571 5.99 -25.80 7.32
CA ASP A 571 7.33 -26.33 7.53
C ASP A 571 8.38 -25.21 7.37
N ARG A 572 8.27 -24.41 6.31
CA ARG A 572 9.15 -23.24 6.09
C ARG A 572 9.05 -22.28 7.27
N PHE A 573 7.84 -21.92 7.69
CA PHE A 573 7.63 -20.97 8.78
C PHE A 573 8.20 -21.51 10.11
N SER A 574 7.86 -22.74 10.48
CA SER A 574 8.30 -23.36 11.76
C SER A 574 9.79 -23.66 11.82
N SER A 575 10.45 -23.85 10.68
CA SER A 575 11.91 -24.01 10.62
C SER A 575 12.65 -22.73 11.07
N ALA A 576 12.15 -21.54 10.71
CA ALA A 576 12.79 -20.26 11.00
C ALA A 576 12.24 -19.57 12.26
N HIS A 577 11.02 -19.91 12.70
CA HIS A 577 10.29 -19.19 13.74
C HIS A 577 9.93 -20.07 14.94
N VAL A 578 9.69 -19.41 16.07
CA VAL A 578 9.14 -20.01 17.29
C VAL A 578 7.90 -19.21 17.66
N SER A 579 6.78 -19.91 17.89
CA SER A 579 5.52 -19.31 18.32
C SER A 579 5.01 -19.94 19.61
N ARG A 580 4.28 -19.15 20.40
CA ARG A 580 3.62 -19.60 21.64
C ARG A 580 2.25 -18.95 21.76
N LYS A 581 1.22 -19.78 21.93
CA LYS A 581 -0.15 -19.32 22.18
C LYS A 581 -0.31 -19.01 23.66
N LEU A 582 -0.92 -17.88 23.98
CA LEU A 582 -1.31 -17.53 25.35
C LEU A 582 -2.83 -17.55 25.48
N HIS A 583 -3.30 -18.23 26.53
CA HIS A 583 -4.72 -18.29 26.83
C HIS A 583 -5.15 -17.07 27.65
N HIS A 584 -6.26 -16.45 27.27
CA HIS A 584 -6.87 -15.43 28.12
C HIS A 584 -7.45 -16.09 29.39
N PRO A 585 -7.30 -15.45 30.55
CA PRO A 585 -8.00 -15.88 31.75
C PRO A 585 -9.51 -15.71 31.58
N LYS A 586 -10.29 -16.57 32.23
CA LYS A 586 -11.76 -16.52 32.21
C LYS A 586 -12.33 -15.22 32.78
N ASN A 587 -11.58 -14.54 33.65
CA ASN A 587 -11.93 -13.24 34.20
C ASN A 587 -11.04 -12.17 33.56
N ARG A 588 -11.64 -11.12 33.01
CA ARG A 588 -10.90 -9.97 32.43
C ARG A 588 -10.11 -9.20 33.49
N LEU A 589 -10.54 -9.26 34.76
CA LEU A 589 -9.79 -8.71 35.89
C LEU A 589 -8.48 -9.50 36.08
N GLY A 590 -7.34 -8.83 35.82
CA GLY A 590 -6.01 -9.42 35.91
C GLY A 590 -5.47 -10.05 34.61
N TRP A 591 -6.20 -9.91 33.49
CA TRP A 591 -5.73 -10.37 32.19
C TRP A 591 -4.38 -9.77 31.82
N SER A 592 -4.21 -8.46 32.00
CA SER A 592 -2.99 -7.76 31.63
C SER A 592 -1.76 -8.23 32.41
N ASP A 593 -1.94 -8.56 33.69
CA ASP A 593 -0.88 -9.02 34.58
C ASP A 593 -0.43 -10.45 34.24
N SER A 594 -1.40 -11.33 33.95
CA SER A 594 -1.14 -12.71 33.54
C SER A 594 -0.41 -12.79 32.20
N LEU A 595 -0.85 -12.02 31.21
CA LEU A 595 -0.24 -11.98 29.89
C LEU A 595 1.19 -11.42 29.96
N THR A 596 1.38 -10.32 30.68
CA THR A 596 2.72 -9.72 30.91
C THR A 596 3.69 -10.74 31.53
N THR A 597 3.24 -11.46 32.56
CA THR A 597 4.08 -12.45 33.25
C THR A 597 4.45 -13.59 32.30
N SER A 598 3.49 -14.10 31.53
CA SER A 598 3.70 -15.18 30.55
C SER A 598 4.69 -14.79 29.46
N ILE A 599 4.63 -13.55 28.97
CA ILE A 599 5.59 -13.00 28.00
C ILE A 599 7.00 -13.00 28.57
N LEU A 600 7.17 -12.50 29.79
CA LEU A 600 8.49 -12.42 30.43
C LEU A 600 9.09 -13.80 30.71
N GLU A 601 8.27 -14.79 31.09
CA GLU A 601 8.72 -16.17 31.28
C GLU A 601 9.14 -16.83 29.97
N TRP A 602 8.36 -16.65 28.89
CA TRP A 602 8.70 -17.17 27.57
C TRP A 602 10.05 -16.64 27.07
N LEU A 603 10.33 -15.36 27.30
CA LEU A 603 11.61 -14.77 26.92
C LEU A 603 12.79 -15.31 27.75
N LYS A 604 12.59 -15.60 29.04
CA LYS A 604 13.62 -16.23 29.88
C LYS A 604 14.00 -17.63 29.37
N SER A 605 13.03 -18.44 28.97
CA SER A 605 13.29 -19.78 28.43
C SER A 605 14.00 -19.79 27.07
N ALA A 606 14.00 -18.66 26.36
CA ALA A 606 14.55 -18.53 25.03
C ALA A 606 16.02 -18.06 25.00
N LEU A 607 16.54 -17.59 26.14
CA LEU A 607 17.94 -17.20 26.29
C LEU A 607 18.70 -18.38 26.88
N PRO A 608 19.85 -18.79 26.30
CA PRO A 608 20.77 -19.64 27.03
C PRO A 608 21.06 -18.93 28.35
N VAL A 609 20.90 -19.64 29.45
CA VAL A 609 21.48 -19.22 30.71
C VAL A 609 22.98 -19.16 30.44
N ASP A 610 23.56 -17.96 30.34
CA ASP A 610 24.99 -17.78 30.54
C ASP A 610 25.27 -18.10 32.03
N THR A 611 25.18 -19.38 32.37
CA THR A 611 25.84 -19.96 33.53
C THR A 611 27.28 -20.14 33.11
N ASN A 612 28.08 -19.12 33.35
CA ASN A 612 29.11 -19.23 34.38
C ASN A 612 29.62 -17.83 34.75
N GLN A 613 29.26 -17.43 35.98
CA GLN A 613 30.12 -16.56 36.78
C GLN A 613 31.36 -17.37 37.16
N ALA A 614 32.53 -16.89 36.71
CA ALA A 614 33.78 -16.78 37.48
C ALA A 614 34.70 -15.82 36.74
#